data_AF-A0A6L3A9N2-F1
#
_entry.id   AF-A0A6L3A9N2-F1
#
_cell.length_a   1.000
_cell.length_b   1.000
_cell.length_c   1.000
_cell.angle_alpha   90.00
_cell.angle_beta   90.00
_cell.angle_gamma   90.00
#
_symmetry.space_group_name_H-M   'P 1'
#
loop_
_entity.id
_entity.type
_entity.pdbx_description
1 polymer ?
#
loop_
_entity_poly.entity_id
_entity_poly.type
_entity_poly.pdbx_seq_one_letter_code
_entity_poly.pdbx_strand_id
1 'polypeptide(L)' 'QKGDRAAGIGNATVTVLDTSHRATTDSQGRFTFSPIPPGEYTWRVEPPGGRPVERRIKVPSENYDIEVEA' A
#
# COMPACT_ATOMS: atom_id res chain seq x y z
N GLN A 1 4.25 7.76 10.01
CA GLN A 1 4.43 6.30 9.95
C GLN A 1 4.83 5.93 8.53
N LYS A 2 5.71 4.94 8.37
CA LYS A 2 6.30 4.56 7.09
C LYS A 2 5.39 3.52 6.44
N GLY A 3 4.79 3.85 5.30
CA GLY A 3 4.18 2.82 4.44
C GLY A 3 5.31 2.10 3.71
N ASP A 4 5.13 0.83 3.40
CA ASP A 4 6.23 0.04 2.86
C ASP A 4 6.51 0.29 1.40
N ARG A 5 7.36 -0.58 0.85
CA ARG A 5 7.59 -0.67 -0.58
C ARG A 5 6.48 -1.50 -1.20
N ALA A 6 5.71 -0.91 -2.10
CA ALA A 6 4.87 -1.68 -3.01
C ALA A 6 5.79 -2.35 -4.04
N ALA A 7 6.39 -3.50 -3.71
CA ALA A 7 7.24 -4.31 -4.60
C ALA A 7 8.39 -3.56 -5.32
N GLY A 8 8.79 -2.38 -4.85
CA GLY A 8 9.72 -1.51 -5.59
C GLY A 8 9.12 -0.88 -6.88
N ILE A 9 7.80 -0.97 -7.07
CA ILE A 9 7.08 -0.39 -8.19
C ILE A 9 6.97 1.11 -7.96
N GLY A 10 7.73 1.88 -8.73
CA GLY A 10 7.65 3.33 -8.66
C GLY A 10 6.42 3.91 -9.34
N ASN A 11 5.94 5.04 -8.81
CA ASN A 11 4.78 5.79 -9.31
C ASN A 11 3.46 4.99 -9.32
N ALA A 12 3.36 3.92 -8.53
CA ALA A 12 2.14 3.17 -8.37
C ALA A 12 1.15 3.90 -7.45
N THR A 13 -0.14 3.79 -7.75
CA THR A 13 -1.20 4.22 -6.84
C THR A 13 -1.51 3.10 -5.87
N VAL A 14 -1.38 3.36 -4.56
CA VAL A 14 -1.81 2.45 -3.49
C VAL A 14 -3.10 2.99 -2.89
N THR A 15 -4.14 2.17 -2.87
CA THR A 15 -5.46 2.51 -2.30
C THR A 15 -5.83 1.48 -1.24
N VAL A 16 -6.30 1.93 -0.09
CA VAL A 16 -6.89 1.04 0.92
C VAL A 16 -8.40 1.02 0.66
N LEU A 17 -8.90 -0.12 0.18
CA LEU A 17 -10.31 -0.30 -0.15
C LEU A 17 -11.20 -0.05 1.07
N ASP A 18 -12.42 0.41 0.81
CA ASP A 18 -13.42 0.80 1.82
C ASP A 18 -12.98 1.94 2.75
N THR A 19 -11.92 2.67 2.38
CA THR A 19 -11.45 3.87 3.06
C THR A 19 -11.15 5.00 2.06
N SER A 20 -10.90 6.21 2.57
CA SER A 20 -10.40 7.33 1.76
C SER A 20 -8.87 7.37 1.63
N HIS A 21 -8.15 6.36 2.14
CA HIS A 21 -6.69 6.37 2.15
C HIS A 21 -6.14 5.98 0.77
N ARG A 22 -5.40 6.93 0.17
CA ARG A 22 -4.69 6.77 -1.09
C ARG A 22 -3.30 7.39 -1.01
N ALA A 23 -2.30 6.71 -1.54
CA ALA A 23 -0.93 7.19 -1.65
C ALA A 23 -0.34 6.84 -3.03
N THR A 24 0.70 7.57 -3.43
CA THR A 24 1.49 7.24 -4.62
C THR A 24 2.89 6.84 -4.18
N THR A 25 3.43 5.78 -4.76
CA THR A 25 4.79 5.34 -4.46
C THR A 25 5.84 6.20 -5.15
N ASP A 26 6.96 6.45 -4.48
CA ASP A 26 8.13 7.12 -5.06
C ASP A 26 8.84 6.23 -6.09
N SER A 27 9.88 6.72 -6.75
CA SER A 27 10.64 5.97 -7.77
C SER A 27 11.29 4.67 -7.26
N GLN A 28 11.36 4.46 -5.93
CA GLN A 28 11.86 3.25 -5.29
C GLN A 28 10.74 2.39 -4.69
N GLY A 29 9.49 2.69 -5.04
CA GLY A 29 8.30 2.00 -4.58
C GLY A 29 7.86 2.33 -3.16
N ARG A 30 8.48 3.29 -2.46
CA ARG A 30 8.13 3.65 -1.08
C ARG A 30 6.95 4.61 -1.06
N PHE A 31 6.04 4.46 -0.10
CA PHE A 31 4.96 5.41 0.13
C PHE A 31 4.74 5.60 1.63
N THR A 32 3.93 6.58 2.03
CA THR A 32 3.53 6.74 3.43
C THR A 32 2.05 6.99 3.51
N PHE A 33 1.39 6.38 4.50
CA PHE A 33 0.01 6.67 4.86
C PHE A 33 -0.03 7.45 6.17
N SER A 34 -1.07 8.26 6.32
CA SER A 34 -1.52 8.67 7.65
C SER A 34 -1.88 7.43 8.49
N PRO A 35 -1.80 7.50 9.82
CA PRO A 35 -2.15 6.37 10.68
C PRO A 35 -3.52 5.80 10.33
N ILE A 36 -3.58 4.49 10.08
CA ILE A 36 -4.83 3.77 9.85
C ILE A 36 -5.09 2.94 11.12
N PRO A 37 -6.32 2.95 11.67
CA PRO A 37 -6.65 2.12 12.81
C PRO A 37 -6.33 0.64 12.57
N PRO A 38 -5.90 -0.11 13.60
CA PRO A 38 -5.70 -1.54 13.48
C PRO A 38 -6.97 -2.24 12.96
N GLY A 39 -6.81 -3.17 12.03
CA GLY A 39 -7.92 -3.77 11.32
C GLY A 39 -7.46 -4.60 10.13
N GLU A 40 -8.40 -5.29 9.51
CA GLU A 40 -8.15 -6.04 8.27
C GLU A 40 -8.60 -5.19 7.09
N TYR A 41 -7.67 -4.89 6.19
CA TYR A 41 -7.92 -4.05 5.02
C TYR A 41 -7.52 -4.78 3.75
N THR A 42 -8.14 -4.39 2.64
CA THR A 42 -7.68 -4.80 1.31
C THR A 42 -6.99 -3.61 0.67
N TRP A 43 -5.75 -3.80 0.25
CA TRP A 43 -4.94 -2.80 -0.42
C TRP A 43 -4.90 -3.13 -1.90
N ARG A 44 -5.12 -2.12 -2.74
CA ARG A 44 -5.03 -2.20 -4.19
C ARG A 44 -3.85 -1.37 -4.66
N VAL A 45 -2.89 -2.01 -5.30
CA VAL A 45 -1.70 -1.39 -5.89
C VAL A 45 -1.86 -1.36 -7.40
N GLU A 46 -1.82 -0.17 -7.98
CA GLU A 46 -1.95 0.05 -9.42
C GLU A 46 -0.64 0.59 -9.99
N PRO A 47 0.18 -0.26 -10.63
CA PRO A 47 1.37 0.20 -11.37
C PRO A 47 0.98 1.10 -12.57
N PRO A 48 1.83 2.06 -12.97
CA PRO A 48 1.62 2.83 -14.19
C PRO A 48 1.52 1.91 -15.42
N GLY A 49 0.36 1.90 -16.09
CA GLY A 49 0.13 1.10 -17.29
C GLY A 49 0.08 -0.41 -17.07
N GLY A 50 0.13 -0.88 -15.81
CA GLY A 50 0.03 -2.30 -15.48
C GLY A 50 -1.35 -2.67 -14.94
N ARG A 51 -1.48 -3.92 -14.48
CA ARG A 51 -2.72 -4.41 -13.88
C ARG A 51 -2.72 -4.16 -12.37
N PRO A 52 -3.86 -3.72 -11.80
CA PRO A 52 -4.03 -3.64 -10.35
C PRO A 52 -3.81 -4.99 -9.68
N VAL A 53 -3.14 -4.98 -8.53
CA VAL A 53 -2.98 -6.13 -7.65
C VAL A 53 -3.63 -5.80 -6.32
N GLU A 54 -4.50 -6.69 -5.85
CA GLU A 54 -5.17 -6.55 -4.56
C GLU A 54 -4.57 -7.52 -3.54
N ARG A 55 -4.36 -7.05 -2.32
CA ARG A 55 -3.80 -7.81 -1.22
C ARG A 55 -4.53 -7.51 0.07
N ARG A 56 -4.90 -8.56 0.81
CA ARG A 56 -5.45 -8.40 2.16
C ARG A 56 -4.31 -8.27 3.15
N ILE A 57 -4.41 -7.26 4.00
CA ILE A 57 -3.38 -6.92 4.97
C ILE A 57 -4.08 -6.70 6.30
N LYS A 58 -3.64 -7.48 7.28
CA LYS A 58 -4.00 -7.26 8.66
C LYS A 58 -3.01 -6.23 9.22
N VAL A 59 -3.54 -5.11 9.70
CA VAL A 59 -2.79 -4.10 10.44
C VAL A 59 -2.97 -4.45 11.93
N PRO A 60 -2.03 -5.18 12.55
CA PRO A 60 -2.18 -5.68 13.92
C PRO A 60 -2.07 -4.56 14.96
N SER A 61 -1.23 -3.54 14.71
CA SER A 61 -1.10 -2.30 15.50
C SER A 61 0.00 -1.41 14.90
N GLU A 62 -0.31 -0.12 14.70
CA GLU A 62 0.51 1.08 14.38
C GLU A 62 1.73 1.04 13.42
N ASN A 63 2.32 -0.10 13.07
CA ASN A 63 3.44 -0.21 12.12
C ASN A 63 3.42 -1.64 11.53
N TYR A 64 3.13 -1.79 10.25
CA TYR A 64 3.19 -3.10 9.58
C TYR A 64 4.01 -2.99 8.32
N ASP A 65 5.03 -3.85 8.18
CA ASP A 65 5.89 -3.99 7.02
C ASP A 65 5.22 -4.93 5.99
N ILE A 66 4.84 -4.42 4.81
CA ILE A 66 4.23 -5.19 3.72
C ILE A 66 5.26 -5.44 2.61
N GLU A 67 5.70 -6.69 2.48
CA GLU A 67 6.45 -7.14 1.31
C GLU A 67 5.49 -7.63 0.22
N VAL A 68 5.44 -6.89 -0.91
CA VAL A 68 4.71 -7.31 -2.11
C VAL A 68 5.66 -8.06 -3.03
N GLU A 69 5.61 -9.40 -3.00
CA GLU A 69 6.15 -10.24 -4.08
C GLU A 69 5.24 -10.19 -5.31
N ALA A 70 5.85 -10.03 -6.49
CA ALA A 70 5.20 -9.99 -7.81
C ALA A 70 5.09 -11.38 -8.43
#